data_AF-A0AA39Z2W3-F1
#
_entry.id   AF-A0AA39Z2W3-F1
#
_cell.length_a   1.000
_cell.length_b   1.000
_cell.length_c   1.000
_cell.angle_alpha   90.00
_cell.angle_beta   90.00
_cell.angle_gamma   90.00
#
_symmetry.space_group_name_H-M   'P 1'
#
loop_
_entity.id
_entity.type
_entity.pdbx_description
1 polymer ?
#
loop_
_entity_poly.entity_id
_entity_poly.type
_entity_poly.pdbx_seq_one_letter_code
_entity_poly.pdbx_strand_id
1 'polypeptide(L)'
;MSKFELPSSNATSEPSTPDPEVHISTGGLMTDSDDDADLPYPAPLPRSAFTVPAEHFSAAQYLSTLSHRHQTLADLRSDLRARSGLISRELLDLVNANYADFLSLGQALHGGEDKVEEVRVGLLGLRKAVGEVRGAVAGREDEVRRLVEEREAVRRQRAVARALLEVERRVGELEAALVVGQQGPAKGQGESTESSDEEDDDDDEESDEEEEESLGSSVSLGKLRRLARQYLSVRQTAGRIGKEHPFLVAQEPRLTKIRNTLLLDLGAELKSAKAAGPQGKNRVLKVMSIYAEMGEGIEAVKVLKGGS
;
A
#
# COMPACT_ATOMS: atom_id res chain seq x y z
N MET A 1 7.08 -4.51 -18.72
CA MET A 1 6.82 -4.74 -20.15
C MET A 1 6.55 -6.22 -20.35
N SER A 2 5.31 -6.65 -20.10
CA SER A 2 4.85 -8.02 -20.37
C SER A 2 4.17 -8.01 -21.73
N LYS A 3 4.80 -8.62 -22.74
CA LYS A 3 4.14 -8.92 -24.02
C LYS A 3 3.40 -10.24 -23.85
N PHE A 4 2.07 -10.13 -23.84
CA PHE A 4 1.14 -11.23 -23.92
C PHE A 4 0.84 -11.45 -25.42
N GLU A 5 1.39 -12.51 -26.01
CA GLU A 5 1.17 -12.87 -27.42
C GLU A 5 0.23 -14.07 -27.49
N LEU A 6 -0.93 -13.83 -28.11
CA LEU A 6 -1.87 -14.86 -28.56
C LEU A 6 -1.58 -15.14 -30.04
N PRO A 7 -1.45 -16.40 -30.48
CA PRO A 7 -1.71 -16.75 -31.86
C PRO A 7 -3.19 -17.16 -32.04
N SER A 8 -3.90 -16.31 -32.77
CA SER A 8 -5.12 -16.65 -33.52
C SER A 8 -4.72 -17.38 -34.80
N SER A 9 -5.38 -18.49 -35.14
CA SER A 9 -6.15 -18.63 -36.39
C SER A 9 -6.64 -20.07 -36.61
N ASN A 10 -7.91 -20.12 -37.01
CA ASN A 10 -8.64 -21.21 -37.64
C ASN A 10 -7.83 -22.04 -38.65
N ALA A 11 -7.99 -23.35 -38.57
CA ALA A 11 -8.11 -24.20 -39.76
C ALA A 11 -9.00 -25.41 -39.43
N THR A 12 -10.24 -25.32 -39.91
CA THR A 12 -11.23 -26.38 -40.00
C THR A 12 -10.70 -27.50 -40.89
N SER A 13 -10.67 -28.73 -40.38
CA SER A 13 -10.41 -29.93 -41.18
C SER A 13 -11.38 -31.03 -40.73
N GLU A 14 -12.53 -31.07 -41.40
CA GLU A 14 -13.49 -32.17 -41.29
C GLU A 14 -12.93 -33.45 -41.95
N PRO A 15 -13.32 -34.63 -41.45
CA PRO A 15 -12.87 -35.92 -41.96
C PRO A 15 -13.58 -36.29 -43.27
N SER A 16 -12.80 -36.46 -44.34
CA SER A 16 -13.27 -36.99 -45.63
C SER A 16 -13.67 -38.46 -45.53
N THR A 17 -14.96 -38.74 -45.64
CA THR A 17 -15.52 -40.06 -45.99
C THR A 17 -15.76 -40.13 -47.50
N PRO A 18 -15.31 -41.18 -48.21
CA PRO A 18 -15.64 -41.36 -49.62
C PRO A 18 -16.97 -42.12 -49.78
N ASP A 19 -17.96 -41.47 -50.40
CA ASP A 19 -19.12 -42.13 -51.00
C ASP A 19 -18.71 -42.79 -52.34
N PRO A 20 -19.18 -44.00 -52.64
CA PRO A 20 -19.12 -44.55 -53.99
C PRO A 20 -20.49 -44.47 -54.67
N GLU A 21 -20.68 -43.47 -55.54
CA GLU A 21 -21.66 -43.55 -56.64
C GLU A 21 -20.94 -43.38 -57.97
N VAL A 22 -20.78 -44.48 -58.70
CA VAL A 22 -20.53 -44.44 -60.15
C VAL A 22 -21.50 -45.40 -60.81
N HIS A 23 -22.52 -44.81 -61.43
CA HIS A 23 -23.35 -45.41 -62.46
C HIS A 23 -22.47 -45.92 -63.62
N ILE A 24 -22.64 -47.19 -63.99
CA ILE A 24 -22.26 -47.68 -65.30
C ILE A 24 -23.53 -48.20 -65.98
N SER A 25 -24.14 -47.32 -66.78
CA SER A 25 -25.13 -47.67 -67.79
C SER A 25 -24.51 -48.67 -68.76
N THR A 26 -25.06 -49.88 -68.83
CA THR A 26 -24.81 -50.82 -69.93
C THR A 26 -26.00 -50.76 -70.88
N GLY A 27 -25.75 -50.31 -72.11
CA GLY A 27 -26.74 -50.13 -73.16
C GLY A 27 -27.28 -51.45 -73.70
N GLY A 28 -28.51 -51.39 -74.19
CA GLY A 28 -29.36 -52.52 -74.52
C GLY A 28 -28.85 -53.48 -75.60
N LEU A 29 -29.28 -54.73 -75.46
CA LEU A 29 -29.63 -55.61 -76.56
C LEU A 29 -30.96 -56.29 -76.21
N MET A 30 -31.96 -56.12 -77.09
CA MET A 30 -33.29 -56.74 -77.00
C MET A 30 -33.25 -58.18 -77.54
N THR A 31 -34.25 -58.98 -77.15
CA THR A 31 -34.61 -60.40 -77.45
C THR A 31 -34.45 -61.28 -76.21
N ASP A 32 -35.44 -62.01 -75.70
CA ASP A 32 -36.69 -62.56 -76.25
C ASP A 32 -37.72 -62.65 -75.10
N SER A 33 -39.00 -62.75 -75.42
CA SER A 33 -40.09 -62.84 -74.43
C SER A 33 -39.99 -64.13 -73.59
N ASP A 34 -39.68 -63.99 -72.30
CA ASP A 34 -40.23 -64.79 -71.21
C ASP A 34 -40.21 -63.95 -69.92
N ASP A 35 -41.40 -63.74 -69.37
CA ASP A 35 -41.72 -62.88 -68.23
C ASP A 35 -41.45 -63.63 -66.93
N ASP A 36 -40.18 -63.87 -66.60
CA ASP A 36 -39.73 -64.37 -65.30
C ASP A 36 -38.96 -63.26 -64.57
N ALA A 37 -39.61 -62.70 -63.55
CA ALA A 37 -39.14 -61.57 -62.75
C ALA A 37 -37.68 -61.70 -62.29
N ASP A 38 -36.85 -60.70 -62.63
CA ASP A 38 -35.51 -60.53 -62.08
C ASP A 38 -35.65 -60.11 -60.60
N LEU A 39 -35.81 -61.09 -59.72
CA LEU A 39 -36.00 -60.89 -58.28
C LEU A 39 -34.71 -60.33 -57.67
N PRO A 40 -34.78 -59.26 -56.85
CA PRO A 40 -33.59 -58.69 -56.22
C PRO A 40 -32.93 -59.70 -55.28
N TYR A 41 -31.61 -59.91 -55.45
CA TYR A 41 -30.82 -60.73 -54.52
C TYR A 41 -30.96 -60.18 -53.09
N PRO A 42 -31.12 -61.05 -52.08
CA PRO A 42 -31.28 -60.62 -50.70
C PRO A 42 -30.02 -59.91 -50.21
N ALA A 43 -30.20 -58.71 -49.65
CA ALA A 43 -29.10 -57.96 -49.03
C ALA A 43 -28.53 -58.73 -47.81
N PRO A 44 -27.20 -58.67 -47.59
CA PRO A 44 -26.53 -59.39 -46.51
C PRO A 44 -27.11 -58.99 -45.13
N LEU A 45 -26.98 -59.89 -44.17
CA LEU A 45 -27.54 -59.69 -42.84
C LEU A 45 -26.87 -58.50 -42.12
N PRO A 46 -27.64 -57.47 -41.69
CA PRO A 46 -27.09 -56.23 -41.15
C PRO A 46 -26.51 -56.40 -39.75
N ARG A 47 -25.53 -55.56 -39.38
CA ARG A 47 -24.84 -55.69 -38.09
C ARG A 47 -25.69 -55.39 -36.87
N SER A 48 -26.53 -54.37 -37.00
CA SER A 48 -27.49 -53.90 -36.00
C SER A 48 -28.44 -54.99 -35.48
N ALA A 49 -28.76 -56.00 -36.29
CA ALA A 49 -29.63 -57.10 -35.86
C ALA A 49 -29.05 -57.95 -34.70
N PHE A 50 -27.72 -57.93 -34.53
CA PHE A 50 -27.01 -58.77 -33.57
C PHE A 50 -26.34 -57.98 -32.44
N THR A 51 -26.71 -56.70 -32.26
CA THR A 51 -26.24 -55.88 -31.14
C THR A 51 -27.19 -55.91 -29.94
N VAL A 52 -28.32 -56.60 -30.06
CA VAL A 52 -29.28 -56.78 -28.96
C VAL A 52 -28.66 -57.70 -27.90
N PRO A 53 -28.74 -57.34 -26.60
CA PRO A 53 -28.26 -58.21 -25.51
C PRO A 53 -28.86 -59.62 -25.61
N ALA A 54 -28.06 -60.64 -25.28
CA ALA A 54 -28.46 -62.04 -25.42
C ALA A 54 -29.76 -62.40 -24.70
N GLU A 55 -30.06 -61.72 -23.58
CA GLU A 55 -31.29 -61.90 -22.78
C GLU A 55 -32.57 -61.46 -23.51
N HIS A 56 -32.45 -60.59 -24.51
CA HIS A 56 -33.57 -60.04 -25.28
C HIS A 56 -33.55 -60.47 -26.75
N PHE A 57 -32.58 -61.30 -27.16
CA PHE A 57 -32.48 -61.79 -28.51
C PHE A 57 -33.29 -63.07 -28.69
N SER A 58 -34.42 -62.99 -29.41
CA SER A 58 -35.21 -64.15 -29.80
C SER A 58 -34.94 -64.52 -31.25
N ALA A 59 -34.27 -65.66 -31.46
CA ALA A 59 -33.96 -66.16 -32.79
C ALA A 59 -35.23 -66.42 -33.62
N ALA A 60 -36.29 -66.92 -33.01
CA ALA A 60 -37.56 -67.20 -33.69
C ALA A 60 -38.24 -65.91 -34.17
N GLN A 61 -38.27 -64.86 -33.33
CA GLN A 61 -38.81 -63.56 -33.73
C GLN A 61 -37.94 -62.91 -34.80
N TYR A 62 -36.61 -62.95 -34.67
CA TYR A 62 -35.70 -62.42 -35.68
C TYR A 62 -35.90 -63.12 -37.04
N LEU A 63 -35.87 -64.45 -37.08
CA LEU A 63 -36.10 -65.21 -38.32
C LEU A 63 -37.48 -64.93 -38.94
N SER A 64 -38.51 -64.67 -38.12
CA SER A 64 -39.83 -64.30 -38.62
C SER A 64 -39.84 -62.94 -39.35
N THR A 65 -39.04 -61.97 -38.90
CA THR A 65 -38.87 -60.68 -39.59
C THR A 65 -38.10 -60.78 -40.89
N LEU A 66 -37.37 -61.88 -41.11
CA LEU A 66 -36.63 -62.17 -42.34
C LEU A 66 -37.47 -62.87 -43.41
N SER A 67 -38.70 -63.29 -43.10
CA SER A 67 -39.59 -64.01 -44.03
C SER A 67 -39.95 -63.21 -45.30
N HIS A 68 -39.76 -61.89 -45.30
CA HIS A 68 -39.98 -61.01 -46.44
C HIS A 68 -38.79 -60.93 -47.42
N ARG A 69 -37.64 -61.56 -47.09
CA ARG A 69 -36.55 -61.76 -48.03
C ARG A 69 -36.79 -63.09 -48.74
N HIS A 70 -37.05 -63.05 -50.03
CA HIS A 70 -37.25 -64.22 -50.91
C HIS A 70 -35.96 -65.06 -51.07
N GLN A 71 -35.40 -65.54 -49.96
CA GLN A 71 -34.12 -66.26 -49.85
C GLN A 71 -34.38 -67.74 -49.54
N THR A 72 -33.52 -68.63 -50.05
CA THR A 72 -33.57 -70.05 -49.66
C THR A 72 -33.01 -70.26 -48.26
N LEU A 73 -33.51 -71.28 -47.55
CA LEU A 73 -32.99 -71.63 -46.21
C LEU A 73 -31.50 -72.02 -46.23
N ALA A 74 -31.02 -72.57 -47.35
CA ALA A 74 -29.62 -72.92 -47.52
C ALA A 74 -28.72 -71.67 -47.54
N ASP A 75 -29.20 -70.63 -48.23
CA ASP A 75 -28.51 -69.35 -48.40
C ASP A 75 -28.53 -68.51 -47.11
N LEU A 76 -29.67 -68.45 -46.42
CA LEU A 76 -29.76 -67.84 -45.08
C LEU A 76 -28.79 -68.49 -44.09
N ARG A 77 -28.62 -69.81 -44.19
CA ARG A 77 -27.70 -70.56 -43.34
C ARG A 77 -26.24 -70.28 -43.67
N SER A 78 -25.87 -70.10 -44.93
CA SER A 78 -24.51 -69.65 -45.29
C SER A 78 -24.25 -68.23 -44.81
N ASP A 79 -25.21 -67.32 -44.96
CA ASP A 79 -25.09 -65.93 -44.53
C ASP A 79 -24.91 -65.82 -43.01
N LEU A 80 -25.70 -66.57 -42.22
CA LEU A 80 -25.55 -66.62 -40.77
C LEU A 80 -24.17 -67.15 -40.35
N ARG A 81 -23.63 -68.15 -41.05
CA ARG A 81 -22.29 -68.68 -40.77
C ARG A 81 -21.19 -67.71 -41.16
N ALA A 82 -21.29 -67.09 -42.34
CA ALA A 82 -20.35 -66.08 -42.80
C ALA A 82 -20.32 -64.90 -41.80
N ARG A 83 -21.49 -64.48 -41.33
CA ARG A 83 -21.62 -63.40 -40.37
C ARG A 83 -21.08 -63.75 -38.99
N SER A 84 -21.32 -64.97 -38.51
CA SER A 84 -20.69 -65.47 -37.28
C SER A 84 -19.17 -65.43 -37.37
N GLY A 85 -18.60 -65.86 -38.51
CA GLY A 85 -17.16 -65.82 -38.73
C GLY A 85 -16.60 -64.38 -38.76
N LEU A 86 -17.34 -63.44 -39.36
CA LEU A 86 -16.98 -62.03 -39.39
C LEU A 86 -16.98 -61.43 -37.98
N ILE A 87 -18.03 -61.68 -37.18
CA ILE A 87 -18.11 -61.22 -35.78
C ILE A 87 -16.95 -61.79 -34.94
N SER A 88 -16.58 -63.05 -35.12
CA SER A 88 -15.44 -63.63 -34.40
C SER A 88 -14.11 -62.96 -34.75
N ARG A 89 -13.91 -62.57 -36.02
CA ARG A 89 -12.72 -61.81 -36.44
C ARG A 89 -12.75 -60.39 -35.89
N GLU A 90 -13.87 -59.69 -36.01
CA GLU A 90 -14.05 -58.35 -35.43
C GLU A 90 -13.80 -58.34 -33.92
N LEU A 91 -14.23 -59.37 -33.20
CA LEU A 91 -13.98 -59.49 -31.76
C LEU A 91 -12.49 -59.67 -31.47
N LEU A 92 -11.80 -60.51 -32.25
CA LEU A 92 -10.36 -60.72 -32.09
C LEU A 92 -9.58 -59.44 -32.42
N ASP A 93 -9.99 -58.72 -33.48
CA ASP A 93 -9.38 -57.45 -33.87
C ASP A 93 -9.65 -56.36 -32.83
N LEU A 94 -10.86 -56.28 -32.27
CA LEU A 94 -11.21 -55.35 -31.19
C LEU A 94 -10.42 -55.65 -29.90
N VAL A 95 -10.30 -56.92 -29.54
CA VAL A 95 -9.51 -57.34 -28.38
C VAL A 95 -8.06 -56.98 -28.60
N ASN A 96 -7.48 -57.28 -29.77
CA ASN A 96 -6.08 -56.96 -30.04
C ASN A 96 -5.81 -55.45 -30.12
N ALA A 97 -6.72 -54.67 -30.72
CA ALA A 97 -6.60 -53.22 -30.78
C ALA A 97 -6.66 -52.60 -29.38
N ASN A 98 -7.66 -52.98 -28.58
CA ASN A 98 -7.84 -52.40 -27.25
C ASN A 98 -6.89 -52.98 -26.20
N TYR A 99 -6.32 -54.17 -26.39
CA TYR A 99 -5.36 -54.75 -25.45
C TYR A 99 -4.08 -53.92 -25.37
N ALA A 100 -3.63 -53.37 -26.51
CA ALA A 100 -2.52 -52.43 -26.54
C ALA A 100 -2.84 -51.16 -25.73
N ASP A 101 -4.05 -50.63 -25.89
CA ASP A 101 -4.49 -49.44 -25.16
C ASP A 101 -4.60 -49.69 -23.64
N PHE A 102 -5.17 -50.83 -23.22
CA PHE A 102 -5.28 -51.20 -21.81
C PHE A 102 -3.92 -51.47 -21.17
N LEU A 103 -2.99 -52.09 -21.89
CA LEU A 103 -1.61 -52.25 -21.40
C LEU A 103 -0.90 -50.91 -21.29
N SER A 104 -1.09 -50.00 -22.27
CA SER A 104 -0.50 -48.66 -22.22
C SER A 104 -1.04 -47.84 -21.05
N LEU A 105 -2.35 -47.94 -20.78
CA LEU A 105 -3.01 -47.28 -19.66
C LEU A 105 -2.58 -47.90 -18.32
N GLY A 106 -2.50 -49.23 -18.25
CA GLY A 106 -1.98 -49.94 -17.09
C GLY A 106 -0.54 -49.54 -16.78
N GLN A 107 0.33 -49.42 -17.81
CA GLN A 107 1.71 -48.97 -17.66
C GLN A 107 1.82 -47.50 -17.28
N ALA A 108 0.91 -46.64 -17.74
CA ALA A 108 0.87 -45.22 -17.38
C ALA A 108 0.34 -44.97 -15.95
N LEU A 109 -0.63 -45.77 -15.50
CA LEU A 109 -1.10 -45.74 -14.11
C LEU A 109 -0.09 -46.40 -13.17
N HIS A 110 0.64 -47.41 -13.63
CA HIS A 110 1.71 -48.04 -12.86
C HIS A 110 2.84 -47.03 -12.61
N GLY A 111 3.02 -46.63 -11.34
CA GLY A 111 3.95 -45.57 -10.95
C GLY A 111 3.37 -44.14 -11.02
N GLY A 112 2.11 -43.99 -11.42
CA GLY A 112 1.39 -42.72 -11.29
C GLY A 112 1.08 -42.37 -9.84
N GLU A 113 0.81 -43.39 -9.01
CA GLU A 113 0.60 -43.25 -7.56
C GLU A 113 1.85 -42.65 -6.87
N ASP A 114 3.04 -43.14 -7.20
CA ASP A 114 4.31 -42.64 -6.65
C ASP A 114 4.54 -41.15 -7.00
N LYS A 115 4.24 -40.75 -8.24
CA LYS A 115 4.34 -39.35 -8.68
C LYS A 115 3.35 -38.45 -7.95
N VAL A 116 2.13 -38.94 -7.71
CA VAL A 116 1.11 -38.19 -6.96
C VAL A 116 1.53 -38.04 -5.50
N GLU A 117 2.06 -39.10 -4.89
CA GLU A 117 2.59 -39.02 -3.52
C GLU A 117 3.82 -38.11 -3.43
N GLU A 118 4.73 -38.12 -4.41
CA GLU A 118 5.86 -37.18 -4.48
C GLU A 118 5.38 -35.72 -4.52
N VAL A 119 4.40 -35.41 -5.39
CA VAL A 119 3.80 -34.07 -5.47
C VAL A 119 3.12 -33.72 -4.15
N ARG A 120 2.39 -34.64 -3.54
CA ARG A 120 1.72 -34.44 -2.24
C ARG A 120 2.72 -34.09 -1.15
N VAL A 121 3.82 -34.84 -1.05
CA VAL A 121 4.91 -34.56 -0.10
C VAL A 121 5.56 -33.20 -0.39
N GLY A 122 5.81 -32.88 -1.66
CA GLY A 122 6.33 -31.58 -2.08
C GLY A 122 5.42 -30.41 -1.67
N LEU A 123 4.10 -30.56 -1.86
CA LEU A 123 3.10 -29.56 -1.46
C LEU A 123 3.00 -29.40 0.06
N LEU A 124 3.13 -30.50 0.82
CA LEU A 124 3.19 -30.44 2.29
C LEU A 124 4.45 -29.71 2.76
N GLY A 125 5.60 -29.98 2.12
CA GLY A 125 6.85 -29.26 2.36
C GLY A 125 6.73 -27.77 2.08
N LEU A 126 6.15 -27.40 0.94
CA LEU A 126 5.89 -26.01 0.59
C LEU A 126 4.96 -25.33 1.59
N ARG A 127 3.86 -25.98 1.99
CA ARG A 127 2.93 -25.44 3.00
C ARG A 127 3.65 -25.14 4.31
N LYS A 128 4.52 -26.06 4.76
CA LYS A 128 5.31 -25.87 5.97
C LYS A 128 6.27 -24.69 5.82
N ALA A 129 7.04 -24.64 4.73
CA ALA A 129 7.98 -23.55 4.46
C ALA A 129 7.28 -22.18 4.40
N VAL A 130 6.13 -22.08 3.75
CA VAL A 130 5.32 -20.85 3.72
C VAL A 130 4.82 -20.48 5.11
N GLY A 131 4.41 -21.46 5.93
CA GLY A 131 4.04 -21.25 7.32
C GLY A 131 5.19 -20.69 8.16
N GLU A 132 6.40 -21.24 8.02
CA GLU A 132 7.61 -20.76 8.69
C GLU A 132 7.97 -19.33 8.28
N VAL A 133 7.94 -19.02 6.98
CA VAL A 133 8.18 -17.66 6.46
C VAL A 133 7.13 -16.70 7.00
N ARG A 134 5.85 -17.08 6.98
CA ARG A 134 4.77 -16.24 7.53
C ARG A 134 4.96 -15.98 9.02
N GLY A 135 5.36 -16.99 9.79
CA GLY A 135 5.68 -16.83 11.22
C GLY A 135 6.86 -15.88 11.45
N ALA A 136 7.93 -16.02 10.66
CA ALA A 136 9.09 -15.13 10.74
C ALA A 136 8.74 -13.68 10.36
N VAL A 137 7.89 -13.48 9.35
CA VAL A 137 7.41 -12.14 8.95
C VAL A 137 6.55 -11.53 10.05
N ALA A 138 5.62 -12.29 10.65
CA ALA A 138 4.80 -11.81 11.77
C ALA A 138 5.67 -11.40 12.96
N GLY A 139 6.67 -12.22 13.34
CA GLY A 139 7.61 -11.88 14.42
C GLY A 139 8.40 -10.60 14.13
N ARG A 140 8.85 -10.40 12.88
CA ARG A 140 9.50 -9.15 12.45
C ARG A 140 8.56 -7.95 12.48
N GLU A 141 7.29 -8.13 12.10
CA GLU A 141 6.28 -7.09 12.17
C GLU A 141 6.09 -6.60 13.61
N ASP A 142 5.97 -7.53 14.57
CA ASP A 142 5.83 -7.22 15.99
C ASP A 142 7.07 -6.52 16.54
N GLU A 143 8.27 -6.98 16.17
CA GLU A 143 9.52 -6.34 16.55
C GLU A 143 9.62 -4.90 16.03
N VAL A 144 9.33 -4.69 14.74
CA VAL A 144 9.35 -3.36 14.12
C VAL A 144 8.33 -2.45 14.78
N ARG A 145 7.11 -2.94 15.07
CA ARG A 145 6.08 -2.18 15.77
C ARG A 145 6.59 -1.68 17.13
N ARG A 146 7.17 -2.58 17.94
CA ARG A 146 7.77 -2.24 19.24
C ARG A 146 8.87 -1.20 19.10
N LEU A 147 9.77 -1.37 18.13
CA LEU A 147 10.87 -0.43 17.88
C LEU A 147 10.38 0.95 17.43
N VAL A 148 9.31 1.02 16.64
CA VAL A 148 8.70 2.28 16.23
C VAL A 148 8.10 3.02 17.42
N GLU A 149 7.35 2.31 18.28
CA GLU A 149 6.79 2.89 19.51
C GLU A 149 7.89 3.41 20.44
N GLU A 150 8.96 2.63 20.63
CA GLU A 150 10.13 3.02 21.41
C GLU A 150 10.80 4.26 20.81
N ARG A 151 11.01 4.28 19.48
CA ARG A 151 11.58 5.42 18.77
C ARG A 151 10.72 6.68 18.92
N GLU A 152 9.40 6.56 18.87
CA GLU A 152 8.50 7.70 19.07
C GLU A 152 8.55 8.22 20.52
N ALA A 153 8.60 7.33 21.51
CA ALA A 153 8.75 7.72 22.90
C ALA A 153 10.07 8.47 23.13
N VAL A 154 11.18 7.95 22.61
CA VAL A 154 12.49 8.62 22.67
C VAL A 154 12.47 9.96 21.95
N ARG A 155 11.79 10.06 20.79
CA ARG A 155 11.62 11.34 20.09
C ARG A 155 10.88 12.37 20.92
N ARG A 156 9.79 11.98 21.59
CA ARG A 156 9.04 12.87 22.50
C ARG A 156 9.92 13.33 23.66
N GLN A 157 10.62 12.41 24.31
CA GLN A 157 11.55 12.75 25.40
C GLN A 157 12.66 13.70 24.94
N ARG A 158 13.24 13.47 23.76
CA ARG A 158 14.27 14.34 23.19
C ARG A 158 13.73 15.73 22.85
N ALA A 159 12.50 15.83 22.37
CA ALA A 159 11.86 17.12 22.10
C ALA A 159 11.68 17.92 23.40
N VAL A 160 11.20 17.27 24.47
CA VAL A 160 11.09 17.90 25.80
C VAL A 160 12.47 18.30 26.32
N ALA A 161 13.48 17.43 26.26
CA ALA A 161 14.82 17.73 26.72
C ALA A 161 15.45 18.93 25.99
N ARG A 162 15.27 19.01 24.65
CA ARG A 162 15.73 20.16 23.87
C ARG A 162 15.02 21.45 24.26
N ALA A 163 13.71 21.40 24.47
CA ALA A 163 12.95 22.56 24.89
C ALA A 163 13.37 23.03 26.30
N LEU A 164 13.71 22.11 27.21
CA LEU A 164 14.24 22.45 28.54
C LEU A 164 15.62 23.12 28.45
N LEU A 165 16.53 22.59 27.63
CA LEU A 165 17.85 23.20 27.39
C LEU A 165 17.73 24.58 26.73
N GLU A 166 16.78 24.75 25.81
CA GLU A 166 16.49 26.04 25.19
C GLU A 166 15.99 27.06 26.22
N VAL A 167 15.11 26.66 27.14
CA VAL A 167 14.68 27.49 28.27
C VAL A 167 15.88 27.87 29.14
N GLU A 168 16.73 26.90 29.52
CA GLU A 168 17.91 27.17 30.35
C GLU A 168 18.84 28.21 29.72
N ARG A 169 19.20 28.00 28.45
CA ARG A 169 20.07 28.89 27.69
C ARG A 169 19.47 30.30 27.60
N ARG A 170 18.21 30.43 27.19
CA ARG A 170 17.56 31.74 27.04
C ARG A 170 17.37 32.45 28.37
N VAL A 171 17.11 31.73 29.47
CA VAL A 171 17.06 32.33 30.82
C VAL A 171 18.43 32.87 31.20
N GLY A 172 19.52 32.12 30.94
CA GLY A 172 20.88 32.60 31.18
C GLY A 172 21.26 33.82 30.35
N GLU A 173 20.90 33.83 29.06
CA GLU A 173 21.12 34.97 28.16
C GLU A 173 20.34 36.21 28.60
N LEU A 174 19.08 36.05 29.00
CA LEU A 174 18.27 37.13 29.55
C LEU A 174 18.87 37.69 30.84
N GLU A 175 19.30 36.84 31.77
CA GLU A 175 19.96 37.29 33.00
C GLU A 175 21.25 38.06 32.71
N ALA A 176 22.11 37.54 31.83
CA ALA A 176 23.36 38.20 31.46
C ALA A 176 23.10 39.54 30.78
N ALA A 177 22.21 39.59 29.80
CA ALA A 177 21.88 40.81 29.08
C ALA A 177 21.26 41.89 29.99
N LEU A 178 20.46 41.48 30.98
CA LEU A 178 19.90 42.42 31.95
C LEU A 178 20.93 42.95 32.95
N VAL A 179 21.84 42.10 33.43
CA VAL A 179 22.92 42.51 34.33
C VAL A 179 23.85 43.51 33.62
N VAL A 180 24.17 43.26 32.34
CA VAL A 180 24.94 44.20 31.51
C VAL A 180 24.14 45.49 31.24
N GLY A 181 22.81 45.40 31.09
CA GLY A 181 21.92 46.56 30.95
C GLY A 181 21.86 47.46 32.19
N GLN A 182 21.94 46.90 33.39
CA GLN A 182 22.00 47.66 34.64
C GLN A 182 23.34 48.38 34.84
N GLN A 183 24.41 47.92 34.18
CA GLN A 183 25.70 48.58 34.11
C GLN A 183 25.73 49.61 32.95
N GLY A 184 24.79 50.57 32.97
CA GLY A 184 24.85 51.78 32.13
C GLY A 184 25.95 52.77 32.60
N PRO A 185 26.39 53.72 31.74
CA PRO A 185 27.79 54.05 31.50
C PRO A 185 28.47 54.73 32.69
N ALA A 186 29.20 53.95 33.49
CA ALA A 186 30.28 54.48 34.29
C ALA A 186 31.53 54.61 33.40
N LYS A 187 32.01 55.85 33.23
CA LYS A 187 33.32 56.18 32.64
C LYS A 187 34.38 55.13 33.03
N GLY A 188 34.88 54.36 32.06
CA GLY A 188 35.89 53.35 32.31
C GLY A 188 36.44 52.79 31.00
N GLN A 189 37.63 53.22 30.67
CA GLN A 189 38.45 52.85 29.53
C GLN A 189 38.87 51.37 29.62
N GLY A 190 38.67 50.57 28.56
CA GLY A 190 39.33 49.26 28.44
C GLY A 190 38.53 48.18 27.73
N GLU A 191 39.06 47.77 26.58
CA GLU A 191 38.97 46.41 26.01
C GLU A 191 37.64 45.98 25.36
N SER A 192 37.56 46.30 24.08
CA SER A 192 36.76 45.64 23.06
C SER A 192 36.94 44.13 23.09
N THR A 193 35.91 43.42 23.56
CA THR A 193 35.73 41.99 23.26
C THR A 193 34.70 41.91 22.14
N GLU A 194 35.14 41.37 21.01
CA GLU A 194 34.32 41.10 19.83
C GLU A 194 33.16 40.14 20.18
N SER A 195 31.93 40.61 20.10
CA SER A 195 30.75 39.73 20.00
C SER A 195 30.37 39.69 18.54
N SER A 196 30.59 38.54 17.92
CA SER A 196 30.25 38.20 16.55
C SER A 196 28.79 38.55 16.27
N ASP A 197 28.61 39.38 15.25
CA ASP A 197 27.35 39.76 14.63
C ASP A 197 26.89 38.55 13.79
N GLU A 198 25.90 37.82 14.27
CA GLU A 198 25.11 36.92 13.43
C GLU A 198 23.90 37.73 12.97
N GLU A 199 24.00 38.26 11.76
CA GLU A 199 22.89 38.81 10.99
C GLU A 199 21.85 37.70 10.79
N ASP A 200 20.71 37.83 11.49
CA ASP A 200 19.48 37.13 11.14
C ASP A 200 18.55 38.19 10.54
N ASP A 201 18.53 38.16 9.21
CA ASP A 201 17.73 38.95 8.30
C ASP A 201 16.32 38.38 8.33
N ASP A 202 15.39 39.07 8.99
CA ASP A 202 13.96 38.81 8.86
C ASP A 202 13.23 40.16 8.79
N ASP A 203 12.77 40.44 7.58
CA ASP A 203 11.76 41.43 7.18
C ASP A 203 10.61 41.51 8.20
N ASP A 204 10.28 42.73 8.62
CA ASP A 204 8.88 43.17 8.64
C ASP A 204 8.82 44.70 8.72
N GLU A 205 8.23 45.25 7.66
CA GLU A 205 7.95 46.65 7.38
C GLU A 205 7.15 47.32 8.50
N GLU A 206 7.52 48.55 8.87
CA GLU A 206 6.61 49.69 9.04
C GLU A 206 7.52 50.93 9.08
N SER A 207 7.74 51.48 7.90
CA SER A 207 8.36 52.79 7.69
C SER A 207 7.36 53.86 8.08
N ASP A 208 7.61 54.55 9.19
CA ASP A 208 7.08 55.90 9.41
C ASP A 208 8.24 56.81 9.81
N GLU A 209 8.66 57.62 8.83
CA GLU A 209 9.57 58.74 8.98
C GLU A 209 8.83 59.86 9.71
N GLU A 210 9.35 60.32 10.85
CA GLU A 210 9.44 61.75 11.20
C GLU A 210 10.30 61.94 12.48
N GLU A 211 11.40 62.68 12.28
CA GLU A 211 12.06 63.64 13.18
C GLU A 211 12.96 63.21 14.36
N GLU A 212 14.22 63.67 14.19
CA GLU A 212 15.11 64.40 15.11
C GLU A 212 15.69 63.76 16.40
N GLU A 213 17.03 63.71 16.40
CA GLU A 213 17.99 63.85 17.51
C GLU A 213 17.64 63.22 18.88
N SER A 214 17.84 61.90 19.02
CA SER A 214 18.29 61.28 20.29
C SER A 214 18.89 59.89 20.10
N LEU A 215 20.01 59.82 19.37
CA LEU A 215 20.69 58.56 18.98
C LEU A 215 21.14 57.68 20.17
N GLY A 216 21.25 58.21 21.39
CA GLY A 216 21.66 57.44 22.57
C GLY A 216 20.53 56.66 23.26
N SER A 217 19.26 57.05 23.04
CA SER A 217 18.12 56.54 23.83
C SER A 217 17.15 55.68 23.03
N SER A 218 17.09 55.81 21.70
CA SER A 218 16.32 54.88 20.87
C SER A 218 16.86 53.45 20.98
N VAL A 219 18.18 53.32 21.16
CA VAL A 219 18.88 52.03 21.32
C VAL A 219 18.50 51.34 22.64
N SER A 220 18.30 52.08 23.75
CA SER A 220 17.88 51.47 25.03
C SER A 220 16.46 50.92 24.96
N LEU A 221 15.55 51.66 24.32
CA LEU A 221 14.16 51.23 24.10
C LEU A 221 14.08 49.98 23.20
N GLY A 222 14.84 49.96 22.10
CA GLY A 222 14.90 48.81 21.19
C GLY A 222 15.42 47.55 21.88
N LYS A 223 16.51 47.69 22.66
CA LYS A 223 17.06 46.60 23.48
C LYS A 223 16.03 46.07 24.49
N LEU A 224 15.32 46.96 25.17
CA LEU A 224 14.32 46.60 26.17
C LEU A 224 13.11 45.89 25.57
N ARG A 225 12.66 46.30 24.38
CA ARG A 225 11.63 45.59 23.62
C ARG A 225 12.10 44.19 23.20
N ARG A 226 13.35 44.06 22.74
CA ARG A 226 13.93 42.75 22.39
C ARG A 226 13.96 41.81 23.59
N LEU A 227 14.40 42.30 24.75
CA LEU A 227 14.45 41.53 26.00
C LEU A 227 13.04 41.12 26.47
N ALA A 228 12.05 42.00 26.35
CA ALA A 228 10.65 41.69 26.69
C ALA A 228 10.09 40.58 25.78
N ARG A 229 10.34 40.65 24.47
CA ARG A 229 9.93 39.60 23.51
C ARG A 229 10.64 38.27 23.80
N GLN A 230 11.93 38.29 24.11
CA GLN A 230 12.68 37.10 24.49
C GLN A 230 12.12 36.46 25.77
N TYR A 231 11.78 37.27 26.79
CA TYR A 231 11.11 36.78 28.01
C TYR A 231 9.76 36.13 27.72
N LEU A 232 8.94 36.73 26.86
CA LEU A 232 7.66 36.16 26.45
C LEU A 232 7.84 34.84 25.68
N SER A 233 8.83 34.77 24.80
CA SER A 233 9.18 33.55 24.08
C SER A 233 9.57 32.42 25.04
N VAL A 234 10.38 32.71 26.07
CA VAL A 234 10.72 31.74 27.13
C VAL A 234 9.48 31.28 27.91
N ARG A 235 8.55 32.18 28.23
CA ARG A 235 7.27 31.79 28.86
C ARG A 235 6.42 30.90 27.96
N GLN A 236 6.42 31.16 26.66
CA GLN A 236 5.68 30.35 25.70
C GLN A 236 6.29 28.94 25.57
N THR A 237 7.62 28.83 25.45
CA THR A 237 8.29 27.52 25.38
C THR A 237 8.11 26.74 26.68
N ALA A 238 8.23 27.38 27.84
CA ALA A 238 7.92 26.77 29.14
C ALA A 238 6.45 26.32 29.24
N GLY A 239 5.52 27.12 28.70
CA GLY A 239 4.09 26.78 28.64
C GLY A 239 3.78 25.54 27.80
N ARG A 240 4.52 25.29 26.70
CA ARG A 240 4.35 24.11 25.84
C ARG A 240 4.83 22.81 26.50
N ILE A 241 5.80 22.88 27.41
CA ILE A 241 6.33 21.72 28.15
C ILE A 241 5.39 21.32 29.30
N GLY A 242 4.72 22.30 29.91
CA GLY A 242 3.82 22.13 31.05
C GLY A 242 4.42 22.65 32.34
N LYS A 243 3.66 23.46 33.08
CA LYS A 243 4.13 24.21 34.26
C LYS A 243 4.54 23.34 35.45
N GLU A 244 4.16 22.07 35.44
CA GLU A 244 4.40 21.12 36.54
C GLU A 244 5.77 20.42 36.44
N HIS A 245 6.52 20.62 35.35
CA HIS A 245 7.82 19.97 35.20
C HIS A 245 8.81 20.47 36.28
N PRO A 246 9.47 19.58 37.06
CA PRO A 246 10.29 19.96 38.21
C PRO A 246 11.38 20.99 37.90
N PHE A 247 11.99 20.88 36.71
CA PHE A 247 12.97 21.86 36.24
C PHE A 247 12.36 23.26 36.07
N LEU A 248 11.16 23.38 35.52
CA LEU A 248 10.54 24.70 35.29
C LEU A 248 10.14 25.36 36.61
N VAL A 249 9.71 24.58 37.60
CA VAL A 249 9.48 25.05 38.97
C VAL A 249 10.79 25.58 39.58
N ALA A 250 11.91 24.89 39.37
CA ALA A 250 13.21 25.37 39.83
C ALA A 250 13.69 26.65 39.11
N GLN A 251 13.25 26.89 37.87
CA GLN A 251 13.55 28.12 37.11
C GLN A 251 12.61 29.29 37.43
N GLU A 252 11.47 29.06 38.10
CA GLU A 252 10.49 30.10 38.40
C GLU A 252 11.04 31.29 39.22
N PRO A 253 11.90 31.10 40.24
CA PRO A 253 12.51 32.22 40.96
C PRO A 253 13.38 33.10 40.05
N ARG A 254 14.11 32.48 39.12
CA ARG A 254 14.96 33.18 38.15
C ARG A 254 14.11 33.98 37.16
N LEU A 255 13.08 33.37 36.60
CA LEU A 255 12.11 34.05 35.72
C LEU A 255 11.41 35.23 36.42
N THR A 256 11.09 35.08 37.69
CA THR A 256 10.50 36.16 38.51
C THR A 256 11.49 37.29 38.72
N LYS A 257 12.76 36.97 38.97
CA LYS A 257 13.84 37.97 39.08
C LYS A 257 13.99 38.75 37.77
N ILE A 258 14.10 38.07 36.63
CA ILE A 258 14.20 38.68 35.29
C ILE A 258 13.00 39.60 35.02
N ARG A 259 11.79 39.14 35.35
CA ARG A 259 10.56 39.94 35.21
C ARG A 259 10.66 41.23 36.01
N ASN A 260 11.02 41.13 37.30
CA ASN A 260 11.08 42.28 38.19
C ASN A 260 12.14 43.29 37.74
N THR A 261 13.31 42.83 37.33
CA THR A 261 14.38 43.71 36.85
C THR A 261 14.01 44.37 35.51
N LEU A 262 13.34 43.67 34.60
CA LEU A 262 12.88 44.25 33.34
C LEU A 262 11.76 45.28 33.56
N LEU A 263 10.88 45.06 34.55
CA LEU A 263 9.91 46.07 34.99
C LEU A 263 10.57 47.29 35.64
N LEU A 264 11.67 47.11 36.37
CA LEU A 264 12.44 48.23 36.93
C LEU A 264 13.08 49.08 35.82
N ASP A 265 13.70 48.44 34.83
CA ASP A 265 14.35 49.14 33.71
C ASP A 265 13.31 49.86 32.83
N LEU A 266 12.18 49.19 32.53
CA LEU A 266 11.03 49.82 31.88
C LEU A 266 10.45 50.98 32.69
N GLY A 267 10.41 50.85 34.02
CA GLY A 267 9.95 51.91 34.91
C GLY A 267 10.90 53.12 34.92
N ALA A 268 12.22 52.89 34.86
CA ALA A 268 13.22 53.94 34.77
C ALA A 268 13.13 54.67 33.42
N GLU A 269 13.02 53.94 32.32
CA GLU A 269 12.85 54.49 30.97
C GLU A 269 11.54 55.28 30.86
N LEU A 270 10.45 54.79 31.47
CA LEU A 270 9.17 55.48 31.51
C LEU A 270 9.22 56.80 32.29
N LYS A 271 9.93 56.83 33.43
CA LYS A 271 10.14 58.06 34.20
C LYS A 271 11.01 59.06 33.44
N SER A 272 12.06 58.59 32.77
CA SER A 272 12.93 59.40 31.91
C SER A 272 12.14 60.01 30.74
N ALA A 273 11.32 59.20 30.07
CA ALA A 273 10.44 59.65 28.99
C ALA A 273 9.38 60.66 29.47
N LYS A 274 8.84 60.49 30.69
CA LYS A 274 7.92 61.48 31.31
C LYS A 274 8.64 62.80 31.63
N ALA A 275 9.87 62.74 32.15
CA ALA A 275 10.67 63.93 32.48
C ALA A 275 11.06 64.74 31.23
N ALA A 276 11.19 64.08 30.07
CA ALA A 276 11.43 64.74 28.78
C ALA A 276 10.21 65.53 28.22
N GLY A 277 9.07 65.53 28.92
CA GLY A 277 7.93 66.41 28.60
C GLY A 277 7.33 66.16 27.21
N PRO A 278 7.06 67.21 26.40
CA PRO A 278 6.36 67.06 25.12
C PRO A 278 7.13 66.22 24.08
N GLN A 279 8.45 66.27 24.06
CA GLN A 279 9.29 65.45 23.17
C GLN A 279 9.36 63.97 23.60
N GLY A 280 9.01 63.67 24.86
CA GLY A 280 8.99 62.30 25.40
C GLY A 280 7.67 61.55 25.16
N LYS A 281 6.61 62.19 24.65
CA LYS A 281 5.27 61.57 24.52
C LYS A 281 5.29 60.29 23.68
N ASN A 282 5.97 60.30 22.54
CA ASN A 282 6.11 59.12 21.68
C ASN A 282 6.88 57.99 22.36
N ARG A 283 7.89 58.32 23.18
CA ARG A 283 8.64 57.34 23.98
C ARG A 283 7.77 56.73 25.08
N VAL A 284 6.96 57.54 25.76
CA VAL A 284 5.99 57.04 26.76
C VAL A 284 5.02 56.04 26.13
N LEU A 285 4.48 56.33 24.96
CA LEU A 285 3.57 55.42 24.24
C LEU A 285 4.25 54.10 23.86
N LYS A 286 5.49 54.17 23.32
CA LYS A 286 6.26 52.96 22.98
C LYS A 286 6.65 52.12 24.22
N VAL A 287 6.95 52.74 25.35
CA VAL A 287 7.20 51.99 26.61
C VAL A 287 5.90 51.35 27.12
N MET A 288 4.77 52.06 27.04
CA MET A 288 3.46 51.50 27.40
C MET A 288 3.07 50.31 26.53
N SER A 289 3.38 50.32 25.24
CA SER A 289 3.11 49.17 24.37
C SER A 289 3.90 47.94 24.80
N ILE A 290 5.15 48.10 25.25
CA ILE A 290 5.97 46.98 25.78
C ILE A 290 5.36 46.43 27.09
N TYR A 291 4.89 47.29 27.99
CA TYR A 291 4.17 46.85 29.19
C TYR A 291 2.88 46.08 28.85
N ALA A 292 2.16 46.52 27.81
CA ALA A 292 0.96 45.85 27.34
C ALA A 292 1.28 44.47 26.71
N GLU A 293 2.33 44.37 25.89
CA GLU A 293 2.83 43.11 25.33
C GLU A 293 3.16 42.10 26.45
N MET A 294 3.71 42.57 27.57
CA MET A 294 4.01 41.71 28.73
C MET A 294 2.82 41.36 29.63
N GLY A 295 1.66 42.00 29.43
CA GLY A 295 0.49 41.84 30.30
C GLY A 295 0.63 42.55 31.66
N GLU A 296 1.57 43.49 31.81
CA GLU A 296 1.88 44.18 33.08
C GLU A 296 1.47 45.67 33.05
N GLY A 297 0.41 46.01 32.28
CA GLY A 297 -0.05 47.39 32.09
C GLY A 297 -0.46 48.11 33.38
N ILE A 298 -0.87 47.37 34.42
CA ILE A 298 -1.24 47.94 35.72
C ILE A 298 -0.02 48.56 36.43
N GLU A 299 1.13 47.90 36.39
CA GLU A 299 2.38 48.42 36.96
C GLU A 299 2.84 49.67 36.18
N ALA A 300 2.63 49.68 34.86
CA ALA A 300 2.89 50.85 34.01
C ALA A 300 2.10 52.09 34.45
N VAL A 301 0.79 51.92 34.71
CA VAL A 301 -0.10 52.99 35.21
C VAL A 301 0.32 53.44 36.61
N LYS A 302 0.73 52.51 37.47
CA LYS A 302 1.22 52.81 38.82
C LYS A 302 2.49 53.64 38.80
N VAL A 303 3.44 53.34 37.91
CA VAL A 303 4.66 54.15 37.74
C VAL A 303 4.34 55.55 37.21
N LEU A 304 3.37 55.69 36.29
CA LEU A 304 2.92 56.99 35.77
C LEU A 304 2.26 57.86 36.86
N LYS A 305 1.41 57.26 37.70
CA LYS A 305 0.67 57.93 38.79
C LYS A 305 1.51 58.19 40.03
N GLY A 306 2.46 57.32 40.37
CA GLY A 306 3.31 57.44 41.55
C GLY A 306 4.45 58.47 41.43
N GLY A 307 4.55 59.16 40.30
CA GLY A 307 5.49 60.27 40.07
C GLY A 307 4.78 61.61 39.92
N SER A 308 3.73 61.86 40.71
CA SER A 308 3.10 63.18 40.94
C SER A 308 3.25 63.57 42.39
#